data_AF-A0A1Z9RL99-F1
#
_entry.id   AF-A0A1Z9RL99-F1
#
_cell.length_a   1.000
_cell.length_b   1.000
_cell.length_c   1.000
_cell.angle_alpha   90.00
_cell.angle_beta   90.00
_cell.angle_gamma   90.00
#
_symmetry.space_group_name_H-M   'P 1'
#
loop_
_entity.id
_entity.type
_entity.pdbx_description
1 polymer ?
#
loop_
_entity_poly.entity_id
_entity_poly.type
_entity_poly.pdbx_seq_one_letter_code
_entity_poly.pdbx_strand_id
1 'polypeptide(L)'
;MISLKNLKNFIKNVKTTKSFATFIGHLGLIPFIFITLGVWFFPVEYKPDFESAFLLYLSLIISFLASIYWGIAVKDKKNNNSHIKLTLSVLPLVLIFIINILKLSIIIKLLVYFLMLNSILILEYVFYKFTEIPKWYLSLRARLNISLNIIIILFILSYS
;
A
#
# COMPACT_ATOMS: atom_id res chain seq x y z
N MET A 1 -1.35 -40.09 3.23
CA MET A 1 -0.31 -39.94 2.18
C MET A 1 -0.84 -38.96 1.13
N ILE A 2 -0.32 -37.74 1.06
CA ILE A 2 -0.78 -36.74 0.07
C ILE A 2 -0.30 -37.20 -1.32
N SER A 3 -1.23 -37.32 -2.28
CA SER A 3 -0.89 -37.69 -3.66
C SER A 3 0.09 -36.69 -4.29
N LEU A 4 1.12 -37.18 -4.98
CA LEU A 4 2.09 -36.36 -5.74
C LEU A 4 1.39 -35.41 -6.73
N LYS A 5 0.21 -35.80 -7.24
CA LYS A 5 -0.63 -34.96 -8.13
C LYS A 5 -1.19 -33.74 -7.40
N ASN A 6 -1.61 -33.89 -6.14
CA ASN A 6 -2.12 -32.80 -5.31
C ASN A 6 -1.01 -31.80 -4.95
N LEU A 7 0.21 -32.30 -4.69
CA LEU A 7 1.36 -31.44 -4.43
C LEU A 7 1.75 -30.60 -5.66
N LYS A 8 1.81 -31.20 -6.85
CA LYS A 8 2.11 -30.48 -8.10
C LYS A 8 1.07 -29.39 -8.40
N ASN A 9 -0.22 -29.69 -8.21
CA ASN A 9 -1.31 -28.73 -8.41
C ASN A 9 -1.25 -27.57 -7.41
N PHE A 10 -0.98 -27.86 -6.14
CA PHE A 10 -0.81 -26.82 -5.12
C PHE A 10 0.35 -25.87 -5.46
N ILE A 11 1.52 -26.40 -5.82
CA ILE A 11 2.70 -25.60 -6.19
C ILE A 11 2.39 -24.72 -7.41
N LYS A 12 1.73 -25.28 -8.44
CA LYS A 12 1.31 -24.54 -9.62
C LYS A 12 0.41 -23.36 -9.25
N ASN A 13 -0.61 -23.60 -8.43
CA ASN A 13 -1.57 -22.58 -8.01
C ASN A 13 -0.90 -21.45 -7.20
N VAL A 14 0.00 -21.78 -6.27
CA VAL A 14 0.74 -20.75 -5.51
C VAL A 14 1.59 -19.89 -6.43
N LYS A 15 2.25 -20.51 -7.43
CA LYS A 15 3.08 -19.79 -8.40
C LYS A 15 2.23 -18.86 -9.29
N THR A 16 1.08 -19.32 -9.77
CA THR A 16 0.18 -18.49 -10.59
C THR A 16 -0.39 -17.33 -9.79
N THR A 17 -0.82 -17.55 -8.54
CA THR A 17 -1.33 -16.48 -7.66
C THR A 17 -0.27 -15.42 -7.39
N LYS A 18 0.97 -15.82 -7.06
CA LYS A 18 2.07 -14.88 -6.83
C LYS A 18 2.38 -14.05 -8.08
N SER A 19 2.42 -14.68 -9.25
CA SER A 19 2.69 -13.98 -10.52
C SER A 19 1.61 -12.96 -10.83
N PHE A 20 0.34 -13.35 -10.70
CA PHE A 20 -0.79 -12.47 -10.94
C PHE A 20 -0.85 -11.31 -9.94
N ALA A 21 -0.66 -11.58 -8.65
CA ALA A 21 -0.60 -10.54 -7.63
C ALA A 21 0.55 -9.54 -7.89
N THR A 22 1.69 -10.04 -8.36
CA THR A 22 2.83 -9.19 -8.75
C THR A 22 2.46 -8.28 -9.91
N PHE A 23 1.82 -8.83 -10.95
CA PHE A 23 1.38 -8.08 -12.11
C PHE A 23 0.37 -6.98 -11.76
N ILE A 24 -0.71 -7.32 -11.06
CA ILE A 24 -1.74 -6.36 -10.65
C ILE A 24 -1.20 -5.31 -9.69
N GLY A 25 -0.32 -5.68 -8.75
CA GLY A 25 0.36 -4.71 -7.88
C GLY A 25 1.21 -3.71 -8.68
N HIS A 26 1.88 -4.20 -9.72
CA HIS A 26 2.48 -3.43 -10.83
C HIS A 26 1.57 -2.34 -11.39
N LEU A 27 0.41 -2.78 -11.88
CA LEU A 27 -0.57 -1.91 -12.53
C LEU A 27 -1.11 -0.84 -11.59
N GLY A 28 -1.15 -1.11 -10.28
CA GLY A 28 -1.53 -0.11 -9.27
C GLY A 28 -0.63 1.13 -9.22
N LEU A 29 0.58 1.11 -9.82
CA LEU A 29 1.44 2.29 -9.90
C LEU A 29 1.10 3.21 -11.08
N ILE A 30 0.33 2.72 -12.06
CA ILE A 30 0.05 3.44 -13.29
C ILE A 30 -0.64 4.80 -13.04
N PRO A 31 -1.67 4.91 -12.18
CA PRO A 31 -2.30 6.19 -11.92
C PRO A 31 -1.32 7.21 -11.32
N PHE A 32 -0.44 6.80 -10.42
CA PHE A 32 0.59 7.71 -9.87
C PHE A 32 1.53 8.22 -10.96
N ILE A 33 1.98 7.35 -11.87
CA ILE A 33 2.85 7.76 -12.97
C ILE A 33 2.15 8.82 -13.84
N PHE A 34 0.91 8.57 -14.25
CA PHE A 34 0.17 9.53 -15.07
C PHE A 34 -0.11 10.86 -14.36
N ILE A 35 -0.50 10.80 -13.09
CA ILE A 35 -0.77 12.01 -12.29
C ILE A 35 0.52 12.82 -12.10
N THR A 36 1.64 12.16 -11.78
CA THR A 36 2.95 12.83 -11.66
C THR A 36 3.35 13.46 -12.99
N LEU A 37 3.32 12.72 -14.12
CA LEU A 37 3.63 13.29 -15.43
C LEU A 37 2.70 14.47 -15.75
N GLY A 38 1.42 14.39 -15.39
CA GLY A 38 0.45 15.48 -15.50
C GLY A 38 0.95 16.78 -14.89
N VAL A 39 1.41 16.74 -13.64
CA VAL A 39 1.93 17.95 -12.94
C VAL A 39 3.15 18.57 -13.64
N TRP A 40 3.99 17.76 -14.27
CA TRP A 40 5.20 18.23 -14.95
C TRP A 40 4.91 18.83 -16.34
N PHE A 41 3.92 18.31 -17.06
CA PHE A 41 3.72 18.62 -18.47
C PHE A 41 2.47 19.46 -18.78
N PHE A 42 1.49 19.52 -17.89
CA PHE A 42 0.28 20.34 -18.09
C PHE A 42 0.42 21.76 -17.54
N PRO A 43 -0.39 22.72 -18.02
CA PRO A 43 -0.44 24.07 -17.48
C PRO A 43 -0.68 24.11 -15.97
N VAL A 44 -0.14 25.15 -15.32
CA VAL A 44 -0.17 25.30 -13.85
C VAL A 44 -1.58 25.30 -13.26
N GLU A 45 -2.58 25.71 -14.05
CA GLU A 45 -4.00 25.75 -13.71
C GLU A 45 -4.55 24.37 -13.32
N TYR A 46 -3.99 23.29 -13.86
CA TYR A 46 -4.40 21.91 -13.57
C TYR A 46 -3.67 21.29 -12.36
N LYS A 47 -2.65 21.96 -11.80
CA LYS A 47 -1.90 21.40 -10.65
C LYS A 47 -2.81 21.01 -9.47
N PRO A 48 -3.81 21.81 -9.05
CA PRO A 48 -4.69 21.44 -7.95
C PRO A 48 -5.48 20.14 -8.18
N ASP A 49 -5.84 19.84 -9.42
CA ASP A 49 -6.54 18.61 -9.79
C ASP A 49 -5.63 17.40 -9.64
N PHE A 50 -4.39 17.50 -10.13
CA PHE A 50 -3.40 16.44 -9.97
C PHE A 50 -2.97 16.25 -8.51
N GLU A 51 -2.83 17.31 -7.72
CA GLU A 51 -2.60 17.24 -6.27
C GLU A 51 -3.70 16.43 -5.58
N SER A 52 -4.94 16.81 -5.86
CA SER A 52 -6.13 16.17 -5.28
C SER A 52 -6.23 14.71 -5.72
N ALA A 53 -5.99 14.41 -6.99
CA ALA A 53 -5.97 13.05 -7.52
C ALA A 53 -4.85 12.20 -6.91
N PHE A 54 -3.64 12.76 -6.75
CA PHE A 54 -2.50 12.06 -6.16
C PHE A 54 -2.77 11.71 -4.70
N LEU A 55 -3.22 12.68 -3.90
CA LEU A 55 -3.54 12.47 -2.48
C LEU A 55 -4.72 11.51 -2.29
N LEU A 56 -5.76 11.62 -3.12
CA LEU A 56 -6.90 10.71 -3.10
C LEU A 56 -6.45 9.28 -3.36
N TYR A 57 -5.69 9.06 -4.44
CA TYR A 57 -5.25 7.72 -4.79
C TYR A 57 -4.27 7.14 -3.76
N LEU A 58 -3.39 7.97 -3.20
CA LEU A 58 -2.50 7.59 -2.10
C LEU A 58 -3.28 7.19 -0.84
N SER A 59 -4.34 7.93 -0.50
CA SER A 59 -5.27 7.59 0.58
C SER A 59 -5.91 6.23 0.36
N LEU A 60 -6.38 5.94 -0.86
CA LEU A 60 -7.00 4.66 -1.21
C LEU A 60 -6.01 3.50 -1.09
N ILE A 61 -4.76 3.67 -1.54
CA ILE A 61 -3.73 2.64 -1.43
C ILE A 61 -3.39 2.33 0.03
N ILE A 62 -3.18 3.36 0.87
CA ILE A 62 -2.91 3.12 2.30
C ILE A 62 -4.13 2.48 2.98
N SER A 63 -5.34 2.93 2.65
CA SER A 63 -6.57 2.34 3.17
C SER A 63 -6.72 0.86 2.81
N PHE A 64 -6.41 0.52 1.55
CA PHE A 64 -6.40 -0.86 1.07
C PHE A 64 -5.37 -1.70 1.84
N LEU A 65 -4.15 -1.20 2.02
CA LEU A 65 -3.11 -1.90 2.78
C LEU A 65 -3.52 -2.12 4.25
N ALA A 66 -4.08 -1.10 4.88
CA ALA A 66 -4.55 -1.18 6.25
C ALA A 66 -5.68 -2.22 6.38
N SER A 67 -6.60 -2.30 5.42
CA SER A 67 -7.74 -3.24 5.44
C SER A 67 -7.34 -4.73 5.48
N ILE A 68 -6.12 -5.07 5.06
CA ILE A 68 -5.61 -6.44 5.07
C ILE A 68 -5.65 -7.03 6.49
N TYR A 69 -5.35 -6.23 7.51
CA TYR A 69 -5.27 -6.71 8.89
C TYR A 69 -6.64 -7.08 9.48
N TRP A 70 -7.72 -6.40 9.09
CA TRP A 70 -9.10 -6.86 9.37
C TRP A 70 -9.33 -8.25 8.77
N GLY A 71 -8.95 -8.46 7.50
CA GLY A 71 -9.08 -9.74 6.81
C GLY A 71 -8.27 -10.88 7.45
N ILE A 72 -7.08 -10.57 8.00
CA ILE A 72 -6.27 -11.51 8.76
C ILE A 72 -6.92 -11.82 10.12
N ALA A 73 -7.39 -10.80 10.84
CA ALA A 73 -8.03 -10.96 12.13
C ALA A 73 -9.28 -11.85 12.07
N VAL A 74 -10.14 -11.66 11.05
CA VAL A 74 -11.36 -12.47 10.86
C VAL A 74 -11.06 -13.94 10.57
N LYS A 75 -9.95 -14.24 9.91
CA LYS A 75 -9.54 -15.62 9.59
C LYS A 75 -8.80 -16.31 10.74
N ASP A 76 -8.36 -15.56 11.74
CA ASP A 76 -7.59 -16.08 12.87
C ASP A 76 -8.50 -16.79 13.88
N LYS A 77 -8.66 -18.11 13.70
CA LYS A 77 -9.48 -18.97 14.57
C LYS A 77 -8.99 -19.05 16.01
N LYS A 78 -7.71 -18.74 16.27
CA LYS A 78 -7.14 -18.78 17.62
C LYS A 78 -7.35 -17.47 18.36
N ASN A 79 -7.89 -16.46 17.68
CA ASN A 79 -8.12 -15.11 18.18
C ASN A 79 -6.84 -14.47 18.78
N ASN A 80 -5.67 -14.87 18.25
CA ASN A 80 -4.38 -14.44 18.78
C ASN A 80 -4.12 -12.99 18.41
N ASN A 81 -4.09 -12.12 19.43
CA ASN A 81 -3.81 -10.70 19.27
C ASN A 81 -4.72 -10.01 18.24
N SER A 82 -5.97 -10.45 18.15
CA SER A 82 -6.95 -9.91 17.20
C SER A 82 -7.13 -8.40 17.38
N HIS A 83 -7.15 -7.91 18.63
CA HIS A 83 -7.18 -6.48 18.94
C HIS A 83 -6.03 -5.69 18.29
N ILE A 84 -4.79 -6.20 18.31
CA ILE A 84 -3.64 -5.53 17.70
C ILE A 84 -3.81 -5.47 16.18
N LYS A 85 -4.24 -6.57 15.55
CA LYS A 85 -4.48 -6.64 14.10
C LYS A 85 -5.58 -5.64 13.68
N LEU A 86 -6.67 -5.57 14.43
CA LEU A 86 -7.77 -4.63 14.17
C LEU A 86 -7.32 -3.18 14.36
N THR A 87 -6.56 -2.88 15.41
CA THR A 87 -6.01 -1.54 15.63
C THR A 87 -5.06 -1.11 14.51
N LEU A 88 -4.17 -2.00 14.06
CA LEU A 88 -3.28 -1.75 12.92
C LEU A 88 -4.05 -1.50 11.61
N SER A 89 -5.27 -2.02 11.51
CA SER A 89 -6.14 -1.79 10.36
C SER A 89 -6.85 -0.43 10.40
N VAL A 90 -7.31 0.00 11.57
CA VAL A 90 -8.12 1.21 11.72
C VAL A 90 -7.26 2.47 11.91
N LEU A 91 -6.14 2.37 12.62
CA LEU A 91 -5.30 3.53 12.95
C LEU A 91 -4.84 4.31 11.71
N PRO A 92 -4.32 3.66 10.63
CA PRO A 92 -3.92 4.40 9.43
C PRO A 92 -5.10 5.09 8.72
N LEU A 93 -6.29 4.48 8.72
CA LEU A 93 -7.50 5.04 8.11
C LEU A 93 -7.91 6.35 8.78
N VAL A 94 -7.93 6.35 10.12
CA VAL A 94 -8.26 7.55 10.92
C VAL A 94 -7.23 8.66 10.70
N LEU A 95 -5.93 8.30 10.64
CA LEU A 95 -4.87 9.26 10.38
C LEU A 95 -5.01 9.90 8.98
N ILE A 96 -5.26 9.11 7.94
CA ILE A 96 -5.53 9.61 6.57
C ILE A 96 -6.68 10.62 6.58
N PHE A 97 -7.78 10.28 7.25
CA PHE A 97 -8.95 11.16 7.36
C PHE A 97 -8.59 12.50 7.99
N ILE A 98 -7.89 12.47 9.13
CA ILE A 98 -7.43 13.70 9.83
C ILE A 98 -6.52 14.53 8.92
N ILE A 99 -5.50 13.91 8.31
CA ILE A 99 -4.53 14.61 7.43
C ILE A 99 -5.23 15.29 6.25
N ASN A 100 -6.25 14.65 5.67
CA ASN A 100 -6.95 15.20 4.52
C ASN A 100 -7.85 16.39 4.87
N ILE A 101 -8.50 16.39 6.05
CA ILE A 101 -9.35 17.50 6.51
C ILE A 101 -8.51 18.72 6.93
N LEU A 102 -7.31 18.48 7.47
CA LEU A 102 -6.44 19.57 7.86
C LEU A 102 -5.98 20.40 6.64
N LYS A 103 -5.99 21.72 6.80
CA LYS A 103 -5.48 22.69 5.80
C LYS A 103 -3.95 22.75 5.86
N LEU A 104 -3.30 21.64 5.51
CA LEU A 104 -1.85 21.51 5.39
C LEU A 104 -1.41 21.71 3.95
N SER A 105 -0.16 22.18 3.75
CA SER A 105 0.43 22.23 2.41
C SER A 105 0.58 20.82 1.83
N ILE A 106 0.54 20.74 0.50
CA ILE A 106 0.70 19.48 -0.23
C ILE A 106 1.99 18.75 0.16
N ILE A 107 3.10 19.47 0.30
CA ILE A 107 4.40 18.91 0.70
C ILE A 107 4.30 18.24 2.08
N ILE A 108 3.69 18.90 3.07
CA ILE A 108 3.52 18.33 4.41
C ILE A 108 2.66 17.08 4.34
N LYS A 109 1.53 17.12 3.61
CA LYS A 109 0.68 15.93 3.43
C LYS A 109 1.50 14.77 2.85
N LEU A 110 2.19 14.99 1.72
CA LEU A 110 3.00 13.96 1.06
C LEU A 110 4.10 13.38 1.95
N LEU A 111 4.77 14.20 2.77
CA LEU A 111 5.74 13.73 3.75
C LEU A 111 5.10 12.82 4.80
N VAL A 112 3.93 13.17 5.32
CA VAL A 112 3.21 12.32 6.28
C VAL A 112 2.77 11.00 5.62
N TYR A 113 2.21 11.03 4.40
CA TYR A 113 1.86 9.82 3.66
C TYR A 113 3.08 8.93 3.39
N PHE A 114 4.22 9.53 3.03
CA PHE A 114 5.49 8.84 2.87
C PHE A 114 5.88 8.12 4.16
N LEU A 115 5.86 8.81 5.30
CA LEU A 115 6.17 8.19 6.60
C LEU A 115 5.20 7.05 6.92
N MET A 116 3.88 7.26 6.74
CA MET A 116 2.87 6.24 6.99
C MET A 116 3.09 4.96 6.16
N LEU A 117 3.37 5.09 4.85
CA LEU A 117 3.65 3.94 3.98
C LEU A 117 4.83 3.10 4.48
N ASN A 118 5.91 3.78 4.86
CA ASN A 118 7.12 3.13 5.37
C ASN A 118 6.89 2.52 6.76
N SER A 119 6.17 3.21 7.65
CA SER A 119 5.80 2.67 8.95
C SER A 119 4.94 1.40 8.83
N ILE A 120 3.97 1.38 7.93
CA ILE A 120 3.15 0.17 7.68
C ILE A 120 4.05 -0.98 7.21
N LEU A 121 4.95 -0.74 6.25
CA LEU A 121 5.88 -1.77 5.78
C LEU A 121 6.74 -2.33 6.92
N ILE A 122 7.29 -1.46 7.77
CA ILE A 122 8.10 -1.85 8.93
C ILE A 122 7.26 -2.72 9.88
N LEU A 123 6.02 -2.32 10.17
CA LEU A 123 5.12 -3.10 11.02
C LEU A 123 4.77 -4.45 10.39
N GLU A 124 4.57 -4.52 9.07
CA GLU A 124 4.39 -5.78 8.34
C GLU A 124 5.59 -6.72 8.53
N TYR A 125 6.83 -6.20 8.48
CA TYR A 125 8.05 -6.98 8.73
C TYR A 125 8.24 -7.37 10.20
N VAL A 126 7.93 -6.49 11.16
CA VAL A 126 8.05 -6.78 12.59
C VAL A 126 7.05 -7.85 13.01
N PHE A 127 5.81 -7.74 12.53
CA PHE A 127 4.72 -8.61 12.92
C PHE A 127 4.46 -9.79 11.99
N TYR A 128 5.30 -10.05 10.98
CA TYR A 128 5.00 -11.04 9.94
C TYR A 128 4.72 -12.46 10.47
N LYS A 129 5.37 -12.86 11.56
CA LYS A 129 5.15 -14.17 12.20
C LYS A 129 3.77 -14.25 12.87
N PHE A 130 3.27 -13.13 13.39
CA PHE A 130 1.98 -13.05 14.10
C PHE A 130 0.79 -12.86 13.14
N THR A 131 1.03 -12.25 11.98
CA THR A 131 0.02 -11.98 10.97
C THR A 131 -0.09 -13.09 9.92
N GLU A 132 0.79 -14.09 9.97
CA GLU A 132 0.89 -15.20 9.00
C GLU A 132 1.02 -14.71 7.54
N ILE A 133 1.54 -13.49 7.36
CA ILE A 133 1.74 -12.90 6.03
C ILE A 133 2.87 -13.66 5.32
N PRO A 134 2.65 -14.14 4.08
CA PRO A 134 3.64 -14.92 3.39
C PRO A 134 4.83 -14.04 2.95
N LYS A 135 6.06 -14.57 3.05
CA LYS A 135 7.30 -13.85 2.70
C LYS A 135 7.28 -13.27 1.28
N TRP A 136 6.65 -13.94 0.32
CA TRP A 136 6.58 -13.45 -1.06
C TRP A 136 5.79 -12.14 -1.17
N TYR A 137 4.77 -11.95 -0.34
CA TYR A 137 3.99 -10.73 -0.28
C TYR A 137 4.84 -9.60 0.28
N LEU A 138 5.59 -9.82 1.36
CA LEU A 138 6.49 -8.80 1.92
C LEU A 138 7.54 -8.33 0.89
N SER A 139 8.14 -9.26 0.15
CA SER A 139 9.09 -8.90 -0.92
C SER A 139 8.42 -8.09 -2.04
N LEU A 140 7.18 -8.41 -2.41
CA LEU A 140 6.42 -7.61 -3.39
C LEU A 140 6.11 -6.23 -2.83
N ARG A 141 5.59 -6.18 -1.60
CA ARG A 141 5.21 -4.97 -0.88
C ARG A 141 6.38 -4.01 -0.73
N ALA A 142 7.58 -4.50 -0.41
CA ALA A 142 8.79 -3.69 -0.35
C ALA A 142 9.16 -3.06 -1.72
N ARG A 143 9.11 -3.84 -2.82
CA ARG A 143 9.39 -3.31 -4.17
C ARG A 143 8.39 -2.22 -4.56
N LEU A 144 7.10 -2.46 -4.36
CA LEU A 144 6.05 -1.47 -4.64
C LEU A 144 6.20 -0.22 -3.77
N ASN A 145 6.56 -0.37 -2.50
CA ASN A 145 6.78 0.75 -1.59
C ASN A 145 7.96 1.63 -2.05
N ILE A 146 9.05 1.01 -2.47
CA ILE A 146 10.22 1.73 -3.02
C ILE A 146 9.83 2.48 -4.29
N SER A 147 9.14 1.81 -5.23
CA SER A 147 8.67 2.46 -6.46
C SER A 147 7.75 3.65 -6.17
N LEU A 148 6.80 3.49 -5.26
CA LEU A 148 5.88 4.58 -4.88
C LEU A 148 6.61 5.73 -4.17
N ASN A 149 7.57 5.43 -3.29
CA ASN A 149 8.40 6.45 -2.64
C ASN A 149 9.17 7.29 -3.67
N ILE A 150 9.73 6.66 -4.71
CA ILE A 150 10.39 7.39 -5.81
C ILE A 150 9.39 8.30 -6.52
N ILE A 151 8.19 7.82 -6.82
CA ILE A 151 7.16 8.62 -7.49
C ILE A 151 6.70 9.79 -6.62
N ILE A 152 6.55 9.60 -5.30
CA ILE A 152 6.25 10.68 -4.35
C ILE A 152 7.34 11.76 -4.39
N ILE A 153 8.62 11.35 -4.35
CA ILE A 153 9.74 12.29 -4.42
C ILE A 153 9.71 13.07 -5.75
N LEU A 154 9.49 12.39 -6.88
CA LEU A 154 9.36 13.04 -8.19
C LEU A 154 8.16 14.01 -8.25
N PHE A 155 7.07 13.70 -7.56
CA PHE A 155 5.92 14.60 -7.45
C PHE A 155 6.28 15.83 -6.61
N ILE A 156 6.96 15.67 -5.48
CA ILE A 156 7.41 16.79 -4.63
C ILE A 156 8.39 17.70 -5.39
N LEU A 157 9.30 17.14 -6.20
CA LEU A 157 10.25 17.92 -7.00
C LEU A 157 9.59 18.84 -8.04
N SER A 158 8.32 18.60 -8.41
CA SER A 158 7.58 19.50 -9.32
C SER A 158 7.22 20.86 -8.70
N TYR A 159 7.50 21.05 -7.40
CA TYR A 159 7.33 22.31 -6.66
C TYR A 159 8.66 23.04 -6.40
N SER A 160 9.79 22.46 -6.82
CA SER A 160 11.12 23.09 -6.78
C SER A 160 11.34 23.92 -8.04
#